data_AF-A0A7W0LCL4-F1
#
_entry.id   AF-A0A7W0LCL4-F1
#
_cell.length_a   1.000
_cell.length_b   1.000
_cell.length_c   1.000
_cell.angle_alpha   90.00
_cell.angle_beta   90.00
_cell.angle_gamma   90.00
#
_symmetry.space_group_name_H-M   'P 1'
#
loop_
_entity.id
_entity.type
_entity.pdbx_description
1 polymer ?
#
loop_
_entity_poly.entity_id
_entity_poly.type
_entity_poly.pdbx_seq_one_letter_code
_entity_poly.pdbx_strand_id
1 'polypeptide(L)'
;MMRLVTRAGGCGVLGALIGAAFLVLFYSWRPDLIVDFDRDLPRLVGGIHPYERDDTTGTTFAWTRGEFVLRVPGLDRRVDWALDVRARGARPVPGDNPELAFMSDGILLETRSSGPAFEEMQITIPARRERPRGAVITIRASKTFSPGAADPRQLGFMLDRIRLAPSGIVLPPREAIAGVALAAGLLGAAVALLGVSSAVAAAATVMISMAAAAIAAKGFAPYTWFPLTAARFAFWTAALMVAAARVVEWRSGAPLRNTALFALAFSSAAAFIKLLVLLHPDLPIGDALFHAHRFRTVVDGNLFFTSIAPGNYQFPYAPGLYVAAAPFAAMVVRDTGDMALLRILVVAFDAAAAVLLYLMIMRSWGDRRGAAIAVALYHLIPLDFDVETVGNLTNAFAQTLAVFALAWVSAPALRWEHHGRVAALTLLLAAAYMSHTSTFAILFAACVLIVAAFVWKGGPALRSPSAAVLVAAVAALAIAVALYYGHFGETYRAEFARIGAETAQNAPDAGGRTAMDRLTSVPRHLRLYLGVPALLLACTGVWSLVVRGGRDRLTLAILGWAAACLSFMVLGILTPVDMRYYLASIPAVAIAGAAGASWMWGRGGKYRAAAVALLAWAAVTGATGILDF
;
A
#
# COMPACT_ATOMS: atom_id res chain seq x y z
N MET A 1 20.59 -0.21 32.01
CA MET A 1 19.37 0.59 31.76
C MET A 1 19.67 2.05 31.41
N MET A 2 20.43 2.79 32.24
CA MET A 2 20.74 4.21 32.01
C MET A 2 21.32 4.53 30.61
N ARG A 3 22.34 3.78 30.14
CA ARG A 3 22.93 3.96 28.79
C ARG A 3 21.91 3.80 27.66
N LEU A 4 20.92 2.91 27.82
CA LEU A 4 19.88 2.67 26.81
C LEU A 4 18.91 3.85 26.75
N VAL A 5 18.53 4.39 27.91
CA VAL A 5 17.66 5.57 28.02
C VAL A 5 18.36 6.79 27.43
N THR A 6 19.63 7.03 27.76
CA THR A 6 20.41 8.15 27.19
C THR A 6 20.50 8.05 25.67
N ARG A 7 20.76 6.85 25.12
CA ARG A 7 20.81 6.64 23.68
C ARG A 7 19.45 6.85 23.02
N ALA A 8 18.37 6.36 23.63
CA ALA A 8 17.02 6.58 23.14
C ALA A 8 16.65 8.06 23.14
N GLY A 9 16.98 8.80 24.20
CA GLY A 9 16.83 10.26 24.24
C GLY A 9 17.63 10.95 23.14
N GLY A 10 18.91 10.59 22.95
CA GLY A 10 19.76 11.14 21.90
C GLY A 10 19.24 10.88 20.49
N CYS A 11 18.83 9.65 20.17
CA CYS A 11 18.21 9.31 18.88
C CYS A 11 16.85 9.98 18.70
N GLY A 12 16.07 10.17 19.78
CA GLY A 12 14.81 10.89 19.72
C GLY A 12 14.99 12.37 19.41
N VAL A 13 15.95 13.03 20.06
CA VAL A 13 16.30 14.43 19.75
C VAL A 13 16.84 14.55 18.32
N LEU A 14 17.73 13.65 17.91
CA LEU A 14 18.25 13.61 16.55
C LEU A 14 17.11 13.46 15.53
N GLY A 15 16.20 12.51 15.74
CA GLY A 15 15.05 12.29 14.87
C GLY A 15 14.15 13.52 14.78
N ALA A 16 13.85 14.16 15.90
CA ALA A 16 13.04 15.38 15.92
C ALA A 16 13.68 16.52 15.11
N LEU A 17 14.98 16.76 15.30
CA LEU A 17 15.71 17.82 14.59
C LEU A 17 15.83 17.51 13.10
N ILE A 18 16.20 16.29 12.74
CA ILE A 18 16.37 15.86 11.34
C ILE A 18 15.02 15.82 10.61
N GLY A 19 13.96 15.34 11.27
CA GLY A 19 12.61 15.35 10.71
C GLY A 19 12.10 16.77 10.45
N ALA A 20 12.29 17.69 11.40
CA ALA A 20 11.95 19.10 11.20
C ALA A 20 12.78 19.74 10.07
N ALA A 21 14.10 19.50 10.04
CA ALA A 21 14.99 20.06 9.04
C ALA A 21 14.66 19.55 7.62
N PHE A 22 14.43 18.24 7.46
CA PHE A 22 14.02 17.69 6.17
C PHE A 22 12.63 18.16 5.75
N LEU A 23 11.68 18.32 6.69
CA LEU A 23 10.36 18.85 6.33
C LEU A 23 10.49 20.26 5.78
N VAL A 24 11.26 21.13 6.45
CA VAL A 24 11.53 22.49 5.97
C VAL A 24 12.22 22.43 4.60
N LEU A 25 13.25 21.59 4.43
CA LEU A 25 13.96 21.46 3.16
C LEU A 25 13.03 21.02 2.01
N PHE A 26 12.27 19.94 2.20
CA PHE A 26 11.37 19.41 1.16
C PHE A 26 10.21 20.35 0.86
N TYR A 27 9.61 20.95 1.88
CA TYR A 27 8.56 21.95 1.70
C TYR A 27 9.08 23.19 0.98
N SER A 28 10.26 23.71 1.33
CA SER A 28 10.84 24.87 0.64
C SER A 28 11.33 24.55 -0.78
N TRP A 29 11.64 23.28 -1.08
CA TRP A 29 12.00 22.86 -2.44
C TRP A 29 10.76 22.75 -3.34
N ARG A 30 9.63 22.27 -2.83
CA ARG A 30 8.36 22.18 -3.56
C ARG A 30 7.22 22.81 -2.74
N PRO A 31 7.21 24.15 -2.60
CA PRO A 31 6.24 24.83 -1.75
C PRO A 31 4.85 24.94 -2.38
N ASP A 32 4.75 24.62 -3.67
CA ASP A 32 3.53 24.75 -4.45
C ASP A 32 2.43 23.82 -3.93
N LEU A 33 1.24 24.38 -3.71
CA LEU A 33 0.03 23.60 -3.51
C LEU A 33 -0.69 23.52 -4.86
N ILE A 34 -0.72 22.33 -5.44
CA ILE A 34 -1.44 22.03 -6.67
C ILE A 34 -2.71 21.25 -6.30
N VAL A 35 -3.84 21.70 -6.81
CA VAL A 35 -5.14 21.08 -6.67
C VAL A 35 -5.65 20.74 -8.06
N ASP A 36 -5.55 19.47 -8.41
CA ASP A 36 -6.15 18.91 -9.62
C ASP A 36 -7.55 18.39 -9.26
N PHE A 37 -8.54 18.66 -10.11
CA PHE A 37 -9.92 18.21 -9.91
C PHE A 37 -10.15 16.86 -10.61
N ASP A 38 -9.30 15.88 -10.26
CA ASP A 38 -9.28 14.51 -10.81
C ASP A 38 -9.62 13.43 -9.78
N ARG A 39 -9.86 13.84 -8.53
CA ARG A 39 -10.09 12.97 -7.37
C ARG A 39 -10.96 13.66 -6.32
N ASP A 40 -11.40 12.90 -5.32
CA ASP A 40 -12.03 13.47 -4.13
C ASP A 40 -11.03 14.32 -3.34
N LEU A 41 -11.41 15.57 -3.07
CA LEU A 41 -10.56 16.54 -2.40
C LEU A 41 -10.79 16.56 -0.88
N PRO A 42 -9.76 16.92 -0.07
CA PRO A 42 -9.93 17.05 1.37
C PRO A 42 -10.91 18.19 1.71
N ARG A 43 -11.43 18.16 2.95
CA ARG A 43 -12.39 19.17 3.48
C ARG A 43 -11.91 20.62 3.49
N LEU A 44 -10.65 20.85 3.13
CA LEU A 44 -10.08 22.18 2.90
C LEU A 44 -10.64 22.84 1.64
N VAL A 45 -11.10 22.04 0.69
CA VAL A 45 -11.76 22.48 -0.53
C VAL A 45 -13.28 22.33 -0.36
N GLY A 46 -14.02 23.39 -0.64
CA GLY A 46 -15.47 23.42 -0.55
C GLY A 46 -16.11 24.19 -1.69
N GLY A 47 -17.42 24.04 -1.82
CA GLY A 47 -18.17 24.75 -2.85
C GLY A 47 -18.06 24.12 -4.24
N ILE A 48 -17.72 22.83 -4.32
CA ILE A 48 -17.65 22.06 -5.55
C ILE A 48 -18.63 20.90 -5.53
N HIS A 49 -19.02 20.45 -6.72
CA HIS A 49 -19.65 19.16 -6.97
C HIS A 49 -18.55 18.10 -7.20
N PRO A 50 -18.90 16.79 -7.22
CA PRO A 50 -17.96 15.75 -7.64
C PRO A 50 -17.35 16.07 -9.00
N TYR A 51 -16.09 15.66 -9.19
CA TYR A 51 -15.41 15.88 -10.45
C TYR A 51 -16.05 15.06 -11.58
N GLU A 52 -15.93 15.56 -12.79
CA GLU A 52 -16.44 15.01 -14.04
C GLU A 52 -15.28 14.87 -15.03
N ARG A 53 -15.48 14.05 -16.05
CA ARG A 53 -14.53 13.89 -17.15
C ARG A 53 -15.22 14.22 -18.46
N ASP A 54 -14.58 15.06 -19.25
CA ASP A 54 -14.98 15.30 -20.63
C ASP A 54 -14.45 14.14 -21.48
N ASP A 55 -15.34 13.28 -21.98
CA ASP A 55 -14.98 12.10 -22.79
C ASP A 55 -14.23 12.47 -24.09
N THR A 56 -14.44 13.67 -24.62
CA THR A 56 -13.82 14.11 -25.88
C THR A 56 -12.37 14.53 -25.67
N THR A 57 -12.13 15.32 -24.63
CA THR A 57 -10.80 15.90 -24.35
C THR A 57 -9.99 15.07 -23.36
N GLY A 58 -10.64 14.17 -22.62
CA GLY A 58 -10.07 13.44 -21.50
C GLY A 58 -9.83 14.28 -20.24
N THR A 59 -10.16 15.58 -20.27
CA THR A 59 -9.93 16.54 -19.17
C THR A 59 -10.87 16.23 -18.00
N THR A 60 -10.32 16.22 -16.79
CA THR A 60 -11.09 16.13 -15.54
C THR A 60 -11.33 17.52 -14.97
N PHE A 61 -12.54 17.81 -14.51
CA PHE A 61 -12.86 19.12 -13.94
C PHE A 61 -13.93 18.97 -12.86
N ALA A 62 -14.09 19.96 -12.00
CA ALA A 62 -15.24 20.04 -11.09
C ALA A 62 -16.07 21.28 -11.38
N TRP A 63 -17.38 21.14 -11.38
CA TRP A 63 -18.27 22.29 -11.31
C TRP A 63 -18.26 22.86 -9.90
N THR A 64 -18.10 24.17 -9.81
CA THR A 64 -18.35 24.93 -8.59
C THR A 64 -19.85 25.15 -8.39
N ARG A 65 -20.23 25.45 -7.15
CA ARG A 65 -21.51 26.11 -6.82
C ARG A 65 -21.39 27.61 -7.14
N GLY A 66 -22.18 28.47 -6.50
CA GLY A 66 -21.99 29.92 -6.61
C GLY A 66 -20.67 30.44 -6.03
N GLU A 67 -20.06 29.68 -5.14
CA GLU A 67 -18.82 30.05 -4.45
C GLU A 67 -17.93 28.82 -4.28
N PHE A 68 -16.66 28.95 -4.66
CA PHE A 68 -15.57 28.03 -4.36
C PHE A 68 -14.76 28.56 -3.18
N VAL A 69 -14.36 27.67 -2.27
CA VAL A 69 -13.55 28.03 -1.10
C VAL A 69 -12.39 27.05 -0.92
N LEU A 70 -11.17 27.59 -0.85
CA LEU A 70 -9.96 26.88 -0.49
C LEU A 70 -9.39 27.43 0.82
N ARG A 71 -9.35 26.59 1.85
CA ARG A 71 -8.79 26.91 3.17
C ARG A 71 -7.39 26.35 3.28
N VAL A 72 -6.41 27.21 3.52
CA VAL A 72 -5.01 26.78 3.64
C VAL A 72 -4.46 27.22 5.00
N PRO A 73 -4.81 26.51 6.09
CA PRO A 73 -4.39 26.90 7.43
C PRO A 73 -2.85 26.85 7.54
N GLY A 74 -2.26 27.85 8.18
CA GLY A 74 -0.80 27.90 8.36
C GLY A 74 0.02 28.29 7.13
N LEU A 75 -0.60 28.56 5.97
CA LEU A 75 0.06 29.11 4.78
C LEU A 75 0.93 30.31 5.15
N ASP A 76 2.19 30.34 4.74
CA ASP A 76 3.13 31.40 5.12
C ASP A 76 2.88 32.69 4.33
N ARG A 77 2.19 33.66 4.94
CA ARG A 77 1.79 34.93 4.32
C ARG A 77 2.85 36.03 4.47
N ARG A 78 4.11 35.69 4.79
CA ARG A 78 5.20 36.67 4.86
C ARG A 78 5.70 37.14 3.49
N VAL A 79 5.36 36.40 2.44
CA VAL A 79 5.65 36.68 1.03
C VAL A 79 4.35 36.69 0.23
N ASP A 80 4.39 37.28 -0.97
CA ASP A 80 3.27 37.22 -1.92
C ASP A 80 3.14 35.79 -2.47
N TRP A 81 1.91 35.41 -2.84
CA TRP A 81 1.62 34.13 -3.48
C TRP A 81 0.94 34.36 -4.83
N ALA A 82 1.40 33.68 -5.87
CA ALA A 82 0.71 33.58 -7.14
C ALA A 82 -0.35 32.48 -7.04
N LEU A 83 -1.60 32.84 -7.37
CA LEU A 83 -2.72 31.94 -7.54
C LEU A 83 -2.98 31.81 -9.04
N ASP A 84 -2.61 30.67 -9.61
CA ASP A 84 -2.93 30.32 -11.00
C ASP A 84 -4.18 29.42 -10.99
N VAL A 85 -5.21 29.80 -11.75
CA VAL A 85 -6.49 29.10 -11.82
C VAL A 85 -6.83 28.82 -13.27
N ARG A 86 -6.99 27.54 -13.60
CA ARG A 86 -7.52 27.10 -14.90
C ARG A 86 -9.01 26.86 -14.78
N ALA A 87 -9.79 27.80 -15.34
CA ALA A 87 -11.24 27.83 -15.18
C ALA A 87 -11.98 28.22 -16.48
N ARG A 88 -13.28 27.90 -16.55
CA ARG A 88 -14.19 28.40 -17.61
C ARG A 88 -15.62 28.54 -17.13
N GLY A 89 -16.37 29.44 -17.73
CA GLY A 89 -17.81 29.55 -17.50
C GLY A 89 -18.62 28.45 -18.18
N ALA A 90 -18.14 27.97 -19.35
CA ALA A 90 -18.76 26.90 -20.15
C ALA A 90 -20.25 27.15 -20.49
N ARG A 91 -20.64 28.41 -20.75
CA ARG A 91 -21.94 28.76 -21.32
C ARG A 91 -21.82 29.02 -22.83
N PRO A 92 -22.76 28.49 -23.64
CA PRO A 92 -22.71 28.65 -25.10
C PRO A 92 -22.92 30.10 -25.53
N VAL A 93 -23.73 30.87 -24.81
CA VAL A 93 -23.90 32.30 -25.03
C VAL A 93 -22.82 33.05 -24.26
N PRO A 94 -21.93 33.81 -24.92
CA PRO A 94 -20.82 34.50 -24.24
C PRO A 94 -21.27 35.38 -23.07
N GLY A 95 -22.37 36.12 -23.26
CA GLY A 95 -22.97 36.98 -22.24
C GLY A 95 -23.51 36.25 -21.00
N ASP A 96 -23.68 34.93 -21.05
CA ASP A 96 -24.16 34.10 -19.94
C ASP A 96 -23.04 33.56 -19.05
N ASN A 97 -21.77 33.67 -19.46
CA ASN A 97 -20.65 33.25 -18.62
C ASN A 97 -20.48 34.18 -17.40
N PRO A 98 -20.21 33.65 -16.20
CA PRO A 98 -20.09 34.45 -14.99
C PRO A 98 -18.82 35.29 -14.98
N GLU A 99 -18.87 36.41 -14.26
CA GLU A 99 -17.67 37.06 -13.77
C GLU A 99 -17.20 36.32 -12.51
N LEU A 100 -15.90 36.15 -12.37
CA LEU A 100 -15.24 35.47 -11.27
C LEU A 100 -14.57 36.52 -10.38
N ALA A 101 -15.10 36.70 -9.18
CA ALA A 101 -14.53 37.56 -8.15
C ALA A 101 -13.56 36.74 -7.28
N PHE A 102 -12.27 37.07 -7.36
CA PHE A 102 -11.20 36.44 -6.59
C PHE A 102 -11.00 37.18 -5.29
N MET A 103 -11.06 36.46 -4.18
CA MET A 103 -10.98 37.04 -2.84
C MET A 103 -9.98 36.28 -1.98
N SER A 104 -9.31 37.01 -1.09
CA SER A 104 -8.48 36.44 -0.04
C SER A 104 -8.86 37.03 1.31
N ASP A 105 -9.17 36.16 2.27
CA ASP A 105 -9.61 36.51 3.62
C ASP A 105 -10.81 37.49 3.60
N GLY A 106 -11.70 37.33 2.63
CA GLY A 106 -12.88 38.19 2.44
C GLY A 106 -12.62 39.51 1.70
N ILE A 107 -11.37 39.81 1.31
CA ILE A 107 -11.02 41.00 0.53
C ILE A 107 -11.01 40.67 -0.95
N LEU A 108 -11.73 41.45 -1.76
CA LEU A 108 -11.70 41.36 -3.22
C LEU A 108 -10.31 41.77 -3.74
N LEU A 109 -9.68 40.88 -4.49
CA LEU A 109 -8.39 41.10 -5.13
C LEU A 109 -8.58 41.56 -6.58
N GLU A 110 -9.40 40.82 -7.34
CA GLU A 110 -9.65 41.07 -8.76
C GLU A 110 -10.98 40.44 -9.21
N THR A 111 -11.59 40.98 -10.25
CA THR A 111 -12.71 40.37 -10.97
C THR A 111 -12.29 40.08 -12.42
N ARG A 112 -12.56 38.87 -12.92
CA ARG A 112 -12.29 38.47 -14.31
C ARG A 112 -13.57 37.96 -14.97
N SER A 113 -13.84 38.37 -16.20
CA SER A 113 -14.87 37.71 -17.02
C SER A 113 -14.37 36.32 -17.43
N SER A 114 -15.23 35.30 -17.34
CA SER A 114 -14.89 33.96 -17.83
C SER A 114 -15.43 33.72 -19.24
N GLY A 115 -14.68 32.98 -20.06
CA GLY A 115 -15.11 32.52 -21.38
C GLY A 115 -15.73 31.11 -21.39
N PRO A 116 -16.20 30.66 -22.58
CA PRO A 116 -16.68 29.29 -22.77
C PRO A 116 -15.55 28.25 -22.79
N ALA A 117 -14.30 28.66 -23.06
CA ALA A 117 -13.11 27.81 -23.07
C ALA A 117 -12.32 27.93 -21.75
N PHE A 118 -11.49 26.93 -21.44
CA PHE A 118 -10.58 27.00 -20.28
C PHE A 118 -9.53 28.08 -20.49
N GLU A 119 -9.43 28.98 -19.52
CA GLU A 119 -8.49 30.09 -19.47
C GLU A 119 -7.63 29.96 -18.21
N GLU A 120 -6.36 30.36 -18.33
CA GLU A 120 -5.44 30.47 -17.21
C GLU A 120 -5.53 31.89 -16.63
N MET A 121 -5.96 31.99 -15.38
CA MET A 121 -6.12 33.25 -14.67
C MET A 121 -5.09 33.32 -13.54
N GLN A 122 -4.24 34.34 -13.55
CA GLN A 122 -3.21 34.55 -12.53
C GLN A 122 -3.56 35.75 -11.65
N ILE A 123 -3.61 35.51 -10.33
CA ILE A 123 -3.96 36.50 -9.31
C ILE A 123 -2.87 36.53 -8.25
N THR A 124 -2.44 37.71 -7.81
CA THR A 124 -1.49 37.84 -6.71
C THR A 124 -2.23 37.94 -5.38
N ILE A 125 -1.94 37.04 -4.46
CA ILE A 125 -2.40 37.08 -3.08
C ILE A 125 -1.33 37.80 -2.23
N PRO A 126 -1.55 39.06 -1.81
CA PRO A 126 -0.51 39.91 -1.21
C PRO A 126 -0.06 39.40 0.16
N ALA A 127 1.20 39.60 0.52
CA ALA A 127 1.73 39.29 1.84
C ALA A 127 0.96 40.01 2.96
N ARG A 128 0.85 39.37 4.13
CA ARG A 128 0.30 39.95 5.36
C ARG A 128 1.24 39.72 6.53
N ARG A 129 2.06 40.72 6.85
CA ARG A 129 3.01 40.65 7.97
C ARG A 129 2.34 40.59 9.34
N GLU A 130 1.21 41.27 9.50
CA GLU A 130 0.42 41.31 10.75
C GLU A 130 -0.25 39.96 11.05
N ARG A 131 -0.62 39.22 10.00
CA ARG A 131 -1.18 37.86 10.09
C ARG A 131 -0.38 36.93 9.18
N PRO A 132 0.82 36.51 9.61
CA PRO A 132 1.78 35.81 8.74
C PRO A 132 1.38 34.37 8.40
N ARG A 133 0.21 33.90 8.85
CA ARG A 133 -0.19 32.48 8.76
C ARG A 133 -1.66 32.30 8.39
N GLY A 134 -1.89 31.40 7.43
CA GLY A 134 -3.20 30.99 6.96
C GLY A 134 -3.75 31.88 5.85
N ALA A 135 -4.58 31.30 4.99
CA ALA A 135 -5.41 32.04 4.04
C ALA A 135 -6.73 31.32 3.78
N VAL A 136 -7.78 32.08 3.51
CA VAL A 136 -9.00 31.59 2.87
C VAL A 136 -9.10 32.24 1.51
N ILE A 137 -9.05 31.41 0.46
CA ILE A 137 -9.19 31.85 -0.93
C ILE A 137 -10.61 31.53 -1.35
N THR A 138 -11.30 32.53 -1.88
CA THR A 138 -12.67 32.39 -2.36
C THR A 138 -12.73 32.83 -3.82
N ILE A 139 -13.40 32.05 -4.66
CA ILE A 139 -13.73 32.45 -6.02
C ILE A 139 -15.25 32.42 -6.13
N ARG A 140 -15.87 33.58 -6.31
CA ARG A 140 -17.32 33.72 -6.40
C ARG A 140 -17.75 33.97 -7.84
N ALA A 141 -18.72 33.20 -8.31
CA ALA A 141 -19.37 33.44 -9.59
C ALA A 141 -20.45 34.52 -9.43
N SER A 142 -20.49 35.50 -10.32
CA SER A 142 -21.56 36.53 -10.32
C SER A 142 -22.94 35.95 -10.63
N LYS A 143 -22.99 34.80 -11.31
CA LYS A 143 -24.21 34.06 -11.63
C LYS A 143 -23.98 32.57 -11.67
N THR A 144 -25.05 31.83 -11.43
CA THR A 144 -25.11 30.37 -11.54
C THR A 144 -26.27 29.99 -12.45
N PHE A 145 -26.27 28.78 -12.98
CA PHE A 145 -27.42 28.22 -13.69
C PHE A 145 -27.70 26.78 -13.25
N SER A 146 -28.86 26.25 -13.62
CA SER A 146 -29.15 24.83 -13.60
C SER A 146 -29.37 24.39 -15.05
N PRO A 147 -28.66 23.36 -15.55
CA PRO A 147 -28.81 22.91 -16.94
C PRO A 147 -30.23 22.47 -17.33
N GLY A 148 -31.07 22.11 -16.36
CA GLY A 148 -32.46 21.74 -16.57
C GLY A 148 -32.94 20.64 -15.61
N ALA A 149 -34.12 20.08 -15.86
CA ALA A 149 -34.71 19.06 -14.98
C ALA A 149 -33.87 17.77 -14.84
N ALA A 150 -33.05 17.45 -15.85
CA ALA A 150 -32.15 16.30 -15.82
C ALA A 150 -30.91 16.51 -14.93
N ASP A 151 -30.53 17.77 -14.68
CA ASP A 151 -29.45 18.14 -13.77
C ASP A 151 -29.87 19.36 -12.94
N PRO A 152 -30.47 19.14 -11.76
CA PRO A 152 -30.98 20.22 -10.91
C PRO A 152 -29.86 20.95 -10.16
N ARG A 153 -28.58 20.56 -10.35
CA ARG A 153 -27.47 21.20 -9.65
C ARG A 153 -27.37 22.67 -10.04
N GLN A 154 -27.13 23.51 -9.04
CA GLN A 154 -26.72 24.89 -9.26
C GLN A 154 -25.22 24.91 -9.58
N LEU A 155 -24.89 25.27 -10.82
CA LEU A 155 -23.54 25.27 -11.36
C LEU A 155 -23.05 26.71 -11.57
N GLY A 156 -21.88 27.04 -11.02
CA GLY A 156 -21.18 28.30 -11.23
C GLY A 156 -20.31 28.23 -12.48
N PHE A 157 -19.05 27.88 -12.28
CA PHE A 157 -18.01 27.73 -13.29
C PHE A 157 -17.27 26.39 -13.13
N MET A 158 -16.59 25.94 -14.18
CA MET A 158 -15.75 24.74 -14.14
C MET A 158 -14.32 25.07 -13.69
N LEU A 159 -13.77 24.24 -12.81
CA LEU A 159 -12.38 24.26 -12.37
C LEU A 159 -11.65 23.00 -12.85
N ASP A 160 -10.51 23.16 -13.50
CA ASP A 160 -9.63 22.04 -13.89
C ASP A 160 -8.42 21.94 -12.94
N ARG A 161 -7.77 23.08 -12.66
CA ARG A 161 -6.59 23.15 -11.80
C ARG A 161 -6.51 24.45 -11.03
N ILE A 162 -6.01 24.37 -9.80
CA ILE A 162 -5.53 25.51 -9.02
C ILE A 162 -4.09 25.25 -8.61
N ARG A 163 -3.23 26.26 -8.73
CA ARG A 163 -1.86 26.25 -8.21
C ARG A 163 -1.62 27.48 -7.35
N LEU A 164 -1.06 27.27 -6.18
CA LEU A 164 -0.57 28.31 -5.29
C LEU A 164 0.94 28.20 -5.17
N ALA A 165 1.66 29.23 -5.62
CA ALA A 165 3.12 29.27 -5.59
C ALA A 165 3.62 30.54 -4.85
N PRO A 166 4.58 30.44 -3.93
CA PRO A 166 5.11 31.62 -3.25
C PRO A 166 6.12 32.36 -4.12
N SER A 167 6.22 33.68 -3.93
CA SER A 167 7.26 34.52 -4.54
C SER A 167 8.65 34.37 -3.91
N GLY A 168 8.79 33.58 -2.83
CA GLY A 168 10.04 33.39 -2.10
C GLY A 168 10.04 32.18 -1.18
N ILE A 169 11.04 32.09 -0.30
CA ILE A 169 11.20 30.96 0.62
C ILE A 169 10.14 31.03 1.72
N VAL A 170 9.37 29.96 1.84
CA VAL A 170 8.31 29.80 2.84
C VAL A 170 8.61 28.64 3.78
N LEU A 171 8.11 28.75 5.01
CA LEU A 171 8.22 27.70 6.02
C LEU A 171 6.91 26.92 6.15
N PRO A 172 6.95 25.60 6.36
CA PRO A 172 5.75 24.81 6.58
C PRO A 172 4.99 25.27 7.83
N PRO A 173 3.69 24.91 7.97
CA PRO A 173 2.93 25.16 9.19
C PRO A 173 3.62 24.61 10.43
N ARG A 174 3.55 25.33 11.56
CA ARG A 174 4.22 24.93 12.81
C ARG A 174 3.75 23.56 13.31
N GLU A 175 2.47 23.27 13.14
CA GLU A 175 1.88 21.97 13.49
C GLU A 175 2.46 20.83 12.65
N ALA A 176 2.76 21.09 11.37
CA ALA A 176 3.43 20.12 10.52
C ALA A 176 4.86 19.84 11.00
N ILE A 177 5.62 20.88 11.33
CA ILE A 177 6.96 20.74 11.92
C ILE A 177 6.91 19.93 13.21
N ALA A 178 6.01 20.28 14.13
CA ALA A 178 5.87 19.60 15.41
C ALA A 178 5.45 18.13 15.24
N GLY A 179 4.47 17.85 14.36
CA GLY A 179 3.99 16.50 14.09
C GLY A 179 5.07 15.60 13.51
N VAL A 180 5.79 16.05 12.48
CA VAL A 180 6.89 15.29 11.86
C VAL A 180 8.06 15.12 12.82
N ALA A 181 8.44 16.17 13.56
CA ALA A 181 9.50 16.09 14.56
C ALA A 181 9.16 15.06 15.65
N LEU A 182 7.91 15.09 16.16
CA LEU A 182 7.45 14.14 17.16
C LEU A 182 7.44 12.70 16.60
N ALA A 183 6.91 12.50 15.40
CA ALA A 183 6.88 11.19 14.75
C ALA A 183 8.30 10.60 14.58
N ALA A 184 9.21 11.41 14.03
CA ALA A 184 10.60 11.03 13.81
C ALA A 184 11.35 10.77 15.12
N GLY A 185 11.14 11.60 16.15
CA GLY A 185 11.74 11.42 17.46
C GLY A 185 11.27 10.16 18.17
N LEU A 186 9.96 9.85 18.12
CA LEU A 186 9.40 8.63 18.71
C LEU A 186 9.99 7.37 18.08
N LEU A 187 10.05 7.31 16.74
CA LEU A 187 10.61 6.15 16.04
C LEU A 187 12.13 6.04 16.24
N GLY A 188 12.86 7.15 16.22
CA GLY A 188 14.31 7.16 16.49
C GLY A 188 14.62 6.66 17.90
N ALA A 189 13.87 7.11 18.91
CA ALA A 189 13.99 6.62 20.27
C ALA A 189 13.67 5.12 20.37
N ALA A 190 12.60 4.66 19.71
CA ALA A 190 12.19 3.27 19.73
C ALA A 190 13.22 2.33 19.08
N VAL A 191 13.81 2.70 17.95
CA VAL A 191 14.91 1.94 17.32
C VAL A 191 16.10 1.84 18.27
N ALA A 192 16.46 2.92 18.96
CA ALA A 192 17.53 2.89 19.96
C ALA A 192 17.19 2.02 21.18
N LEU A 193 15.92 1.97 21.60
CA LEU A 193 15.44 1.10 22.69
C LEU A 193 15.49 -0.40 22.35
N LEU A 194 15.60 -0.77 21.06
CA LEU A 194 15.81 -2.16 20.64
C LEU A 194 17.20 -2.71 20.96
N GLY A 195 18.16 -1.88 21.38
CA GLY A 195 19.49 -2.37 21.75
C GLY A 195 20.55 -2.26 20.63
N VAL A 196 20.19 -1.86 19.41
CA VAL A 196 21.11 -1.75 18.26
C VAL A 196 22.25 -0.73 18.49
N SER A 197 23.33 -0.80 17.71
CA SER A 197 24.45 0.14 17.86
C SER A 197 24.03 1.59 17.56
N SER A 198 24.69 2.58 18.17
CA SER A 198 24.32 3.99 18.01
C SER A 198 24.39 4.46 16.55
N ALA A 199 25.37 3.96 15.77
CA ALA A 199 25.50 4.28 14.35
C ALA A 199 24.30 3.75 13.53
N VAL A 200 23.86 2.51 13.80
CA VAL A 200 22.70 1.91 13.12
C VAL A 200 21.41 2.63 13.54
N ALA A 201 21.24 2.94 14.83
CA ALA A 201 20.10 3.70 15.32
C ALA A 201 20.03 5.10 14.69
N ALA A 202 21.15 5.82 14.62
CA ALA A 202 21.23 7.13 13.99
C ALA A 202 20.91 7.06 12.49
N ALA A 203 21.50 6.12 11.75
CA ALA A 203 21.23 5.95 10.32
C ALA A 203 19.76 5.61 10.05
N ALA A 204 19.17 4.67 10.81
CA ALA A 204 17.75 4.34 10.69
C ALA A 204 16.86 5.54 11.02
N THR A 205 17.20 6.28 12.08
CA THR A 205 16.50 7.51 12.47
C THR A 205 16.51 8.52 11.32
N VAL A 206 17.65 8.79 10.71
CA VAL A 206 17.78 9.73 9.58
C VAL A 206 16.92 9.29 8.40
N MET A 207 16.98 8.01 8.01
CA MET A 207 16.22 7.49 6.87
C MET A 207 14.69 7.58 7.11
N ILE A 208 14.22 7.16 8.29
CA ILE A 208 12.80 7.24 8.65
C ILE A 208 12.33 8.69 8.71
N SER A 209 13.14 9.58 9.29
CA SER A 209 12.84 11.01 9.39
C SER A 209 12.73 11.66 8.02
N MET A 210 13.66 11.33 7.11
CA MET A 210 13.66 11.83 5.74
C MET A 210 12.42 11.36 4.97
N ALA A 211 12.07 10.07 5.05
CA ALA A 211 10.88 9.53 4.37
C ALA A 211 9.58 10.14 4.92
N ALA A 212 9.42 10.22 6.25
CA ALA A 212 8.25 10.82 6.88
C ALA A 212 8.10 12.30 6.52
N ALA A 213 9.21 13.04 6.52
CA ALA A 213 9.23 14.45 6.12
C ALA A 213 8.88 14.66 4.64
N ALA A 214 9.40 13.81 3.74
CA ALA A 214 9.10 13.89 2.31
C ALA A 214 7.61 13.67 2.03
N ILE A 215 6.99 12.68 2.70
CA ILE A 215 5.55 12.42 2.57
C ILE A 215 4.74 13.59 3.17
N ALA A 216 5.08 14.04 4.38
CA ALA A 216 4.34 15.11 5.05
C ALA A 216 4.49 16.49 4.40
N ALA A 217 5.51 16.70 3.56
CA ALA A 217 5.70 17.94 2.79
C ALA A 217 4.78 18.06 1.56
N LYS A 218 4.17 16.95 1.12
CA LYS A 218 3.48 16.87 -0.19
C LYS A 218 2.04 17.39 -0.12
N GLY A 219 1.68 18.21 -1.11
CA GLY A 219 0.33 18.75 -1.36
C GLY A 219 -0.43 19.19 -0.11
N PHE A 220 -1.59 18.59 0.20
CA PHE A 220 -2.41 19.06 1.33
C PHE A 220 -1.90 18.63 2.72
N ALA A 221 -0.95 17.69 2.83
CA ALA A 221 -0.52 17.16 4.12
C ALA A 221 -0.11 18.22 5.15
N PRO A 222 0.75 19.22 4.83
CA PRO A 222 1.17 20.23 5.80
C PRO A 222 0.02 21.05 6.38
N TYR A 223 -1.10 21.16 5.65
CA TYR A 223 -2.23 22.04 5.94
C TYR A 223 -3.42 21.29 6.58
N THR A 224 -3.23 20.03 6.94
CA THR A 224 -4.29 19.20 7.56
C THR A 224 -3.83 18.67 8.93
N TRP A 225 -4.67 17.85 9.57
CA TRP A 225 -4.30 17.11 10.78
C TRP A 225 -3.33 15.95 10.52
N PHE A 226 -2.96 15.70 9.26
CA PHE A 226 -2.11 14.58 8.86
C PHE A 226 -0.78 14.49 9.64
N PRO A 227 -0.02 15.56 9.90
CA PRO A 227 1.23 15.46 10.65
C PRO A 227 1.05 15.02 12.11
N LEU A 228 -0.08 15.39 12.75
CA LEU A 228 -0.41 14.89 14.09
C LEU A 228 -0.85 13.42 14.04
N THR A 229 -1.60 13.03 13.01
CA THR A 229 -1.96 11.63 12.76
C THR A 229 -0.70 10.79 12.54
N ALA A 230 0.29 11.29 11.79
CA ALA A 230 1.60 10.67 11.63
C ALA A 230 2.30 10.47 12.98
N ALA A 231 2.30 11.47 13.86
CA ALA A 231 2.87 11.33 15.21
C ALA A 231 2.15 10.26 16.05
N ARG A 232 0.81 10.16 15.95
CA ARG A 232 0.03 9.11 16.64
C ARG A 232 0.37 7.71 16.12
N PHE A 233 0.49 7.54 14.81
CA PHE A 233 0.93 6.26 14.24
C PHE A 233 2.36 5.92 14.64
N ALA A 234 3.27 6.90 14.59
CA ALA A 234 4.65 6.71 15.05
C ALA A 234 4.70 6.26 16.51
N PHE A 235 3.87 6.83 17.39
CA PHE A 235 3.75 6.39 18.78
C PHE A 235 3.33 4.92 18.90
N TRP A 236 2.24 4.52 18.24
CA TRP A 236 1.74 3.15 18.32
C TRP A 236 2.69 2.15 17.67
N THR A 237 3.28 2.47 16.51
CA THR A 237 4.31 1.65 15.87
C THR A 237 5.53 1.50 16.77
N ALA A 238 6.02 2.59 17.37
CA ALA A 238 7.13 2.55 18.32
C ALA A 238 6.82 1.67 19.53
N ALA A 239 5.65 1.84 20.14
CA ALA A 239 5.22 1.09 21.31
C ALA A 239 5.10 -0.41 21.00
N LEU A 240 4.41 -0.77 19.90
CA LEU A 240 4.23 -2.16 19.47
C LEU A 240 5.54 -2.83 19.09
N MET A 241 6.43 -2.12 18.38
CA MET A 241 7.75 -2.62 18.02
C MET A 241 8.59 -2.95 19.27
N VAL A 242 8.66 -2.02 20.23
CA VAL A 242 9.41 -2.24 21.48
C VAL A 242 8.75 -3.36 22.30
N ALA A 243 7.43 -3.34 22.45
CA ALA A 243 6.70 -4.35 23.20
C ALA A 243 6.89 -5.75 22.60
N ALA A 244 6.79 -5.90 21.28
CA ALA A 244 7.02 -7.18 20.59
C ALA A 244 8.42 -7.70 20.85
N ALA A 245 9.45 -6.85 20.74
CA ALA A 245 10.83 -7.23 21.06
C ALA A 245 10.93 -7.74 22.50
N ARG A 246 10.43 -6.97 23.48
CA ARG A 246 10.54 -7.32 24.91
C ARG A 246 9.75 -8.56 25.29
N VAL A 247 8.56 -8.75 24.72
CA VAL A 247 7.77 -9.96 24.95
C VAL A 247 8.49 -11.20 24.41
N VAL A 248 9.13 -11.11 23.24
CA VAL A 248 9.90 -12.23 22.67
C VAL A 248 11.17 -12.51 23.48
N GLU A 249 11.89 -11.48 23.91
CA GLU A 249 13.06 -11.63 24.80
C GLU A 249 12.67 -12.26 26.13
N TRP A 250 11.59 -11.76 26.75
CA TRP A 250 11.07 -12.28 28.01
C TRP A 250 10.63 -13.75 27.89
N ARG A 251 9.89 -14.11 26.84
CA ARG A 251 9.46 -15.50 26.62
C ARG A 251 10.59 -16.44 26.24
N SER A 252 11.63 -15.93 25.57
CA SER A 252 12.77 -16.77 25.15
C SER A 252 13.88 -16.86 26.21
N GLY A 253 13.87 -15.98 27.23
CA GLY A 253 14.93 -15.89 28.24
C GLY A 253 16.26 -15.38 27.69
N ALA A 254 16.28 -14.86 26.45
CA ALA A 254 17.49 -14.44 25.77
C ALA A 254 17.26 -13.15 24.96
N PRO A 255 18.28 -12.28 24.82
CA PRO A 255 18.18 -11.09 23.99
C PRO A 255 18.04 -11.45 22.51
N LEU A 256 17.28 -10.63 21.78
CA LEU A 256 17.13 -10.80 20.34
C LEU A 256 18.45 -10.48 19.62
N ARG A 257 18.76 -11.26 18.60
CA ARG A 257 19.92 -10.98 17.73
C ARG A 257 19.66 -9.77 16.86
N ASN A 258 20.72 -9.06 16.47
CA ASN A 258 20.65 -7.87 15.61
C ASN A 258 19.86 -8.09 14.31
N THR A 259 19.91 -9.28 13.71
CA THR A 259 19.15 -9.60 12.48
C THR A 259 17.65 -9.72 12.74
N ALA A 260 17.23 -10.20 13.91
CA ALA A 260 15.82 -10.26 14.31
C ALA A 260 15.30 -8.87 14.68
N LEU A 261 16.12 -8.09 15.41
CA LEU A 261 15.84 -6.69 15.71
C LEU A 261 15.72 -5.87 14.42
N PHE A 262 16.58 -6.11 13.43
CA PHE A 262 16.48 -5.50 12.10
C PHE A 262 15.16 -5.87 11.42
N ALA A 263 14.80 -7.15 11.37
CA ALA A 263 13.54 -7.58 10.75
C ALA A 263 12.33 -6.88 11.38
N LEU A 264 12.28 -6.84 12.71
CA LEU A 264 11.21 -6.17 13.44
C LEU A 264 11.19 -4.65 13.21
N ALA A 265 12.36 -3.99 13.27
CA ALA A 265 12.48 -2.56 13.07
C ALA A 265 12.14 -2.14 11.63
N PHE A 266 12.63 -2.91 10.65
CA PHE A 266 12.40 -2.64 9.24
C PHE A 266 10.93 -2.83 8.88
N SER A 267 10.29 -3.92 9.29
CA SER A 267 8.85 -4.12 9.07
C SER A 267 7.99 -3.07 9.78
N SER A 268 8.37 -2.65 10.99
CA SER A 268 7.66 -1.58 11.70
C SER A 268 7.80 -0.23 10.99
N ALA A 269 9.01 0.10 10.50
CA ALA A 269 9.26 1.31 9.74
C ALA A 269 8.52 1.29 8.39
N ALA A 270 8.56 0.16 7.67
CA ALA A 270 7.82 -0.02 6.41
C ALA A 270 6.32 0.15 6.64
N ALA A 271 5.75 -0.49 7.67
CA ALA A 271 4.35 -0.35 8.04
C ALA A 271 3.99 1.12 8.32
N PHE A 272 4.81 1.83 9.08
CA PHE A 272 4.60 3.24 9.37
C PHE A 272 4.59 4.09 8.09
N ILE A 273 5.61 3.94 7.23
CA ILE A 273 5.72 4.70 5.98
C ILE A 273 4.57 4.37 5.03
N LYS A 274 4.21 3.10 4.87
CA LYS A 274 3.03 2.67 4.09
C LYS A 274 1.77 3.36 4.61
N LEU A 275 1.54 3.37 5.93
CA LEU A 275 0.37 4.04 6.52
C LEU A 275 0.37 5.55 6.33
N LEU A 276 1.53 6.21 6.35
CA LEU A 276 1.60 7.63 6.03
C LEU A 276 1.10 7.90 4.61
N VAL A 277 1.54 7.09 3.64
CA VAL A 277 1.07 7.27 2.26
C VAL A 277 -0.41 6.88 2.12
N LEU A 278 -0.79 5.72 2.63
CA LEU A 278 -2.15 5.20 2.54
C LEU A 278 -3.20 6.08 3.21
N LEU A 279 -2.80 6.95 4.13
CA LEU A 279 -3.71 7.88 4.82
C LEU A 279 -3.38 9.33 4.46
N HIS A 280 -2.57 9.55 3.44
CA HIS A 280 -2.24 10.87 2.93
C HIS A 280 -3.51 11.52 2.35
N PRO A 281 -3.77 12.81 2.62
CA PRO A 281 -4.97 13.49 2.14
C PRO A 281 -5.09 13.55 0.61
N ASP A 282 -3.98 13.43 -0.11
CA ASP A 282 -3.94 13.50 -1.57
C ASP A 282 -3.96 12.12 -2.24
N LEU A 283 -3.81 11.04 -1.47
CA LEU A 283 -3.83 9.71 -2.07
C LEU A 283 -5.23 9.44 -2.63
N PRO A 284 -5.36 9.08 -3.93
CA PRO A 284 -6.64 8.69 -4.49
C PRO A 284 -7.29 7.58 -3.66
N ILE A 285 -8.61 7.68 -3.48
CA ILE A 285 -9.34 6.72 -2.66
C ILE A 285 -9.35 5.32 -3.32
N GLY A 286 -9.44 5.29 -4.66
CA GLY A 286 -9.45 4.04 -5.45
C GLY A 286 -10.54 3.08 -4.96
N ASP A 287 -10.22 1.79 -4.92
CA ASP A 287 -11.14 0.74 -4.46
C ASP A 287 -11.37 0.76 -2.93
N ALA A 288 -10.68 1.62 -2.17
CA ALA A 288 -10.83 1.66 -0.71
C ALA A 288 -12.25 2.07 -0.28
N LEU A 289 -12.93 2.95 -1.02
CA LEU A 289 -14.32 3.32 -0.73
C LEU A 289 -15.27 2.16 -0.98
N PHE A 290 -15.06 1.44 -2.08
CA PHE A 290 -15.78 0.20 -2.36
C PHE A 290 -15.62 -0.79 -1.18
N HIS A 291 -14.41 -0.97 -0.67
CA HIS A 291 -14.16 -1.81 0.50
C HIS A 291 -14.85 -1.31 1.78
N ALA A 292 -14.89 0.00 2.03
CA ALA A 292 -15.62 0.55 3.16
C ALA A 292 -17.12 0.26 3.09
N HIS A 293 -17.74 0.38 1.90
CA HIS A 293 -19.14 0.02 1.72
C HIS A 293 -19.39 -1.47 1.92
N ARG A 294 -18.52 -2.35 1.39
CA ARG A 294 -18.64 -3.80 1.62
C ARG A 294 -18.40 -4.20 3.07
N PHE A 295 -17.52 -3.51 3.77
CA PHE A 295 -17.32 -3.70 5.20
C PHE A 295 -18.60 -3.42 5.98
N ARG A 296 -19.35 -2.35 5.65
CA ARG A 296 -20.66 -2.09 6.26
C ARG A 296 -21.66 -3.19 5.99
N THR A 297 -21.76 -3.63 4.73
CA THR A 297 -22.64 -4.74 4.36
C THR A 297 -22.38 -5.97 5.24
N VAL A 298 -21.11 -6.29 5.53
CA VAL A 298 -20.73 -7.38 6.44
C VAL A 298 -21.08 -7.09 7.90
N VAL A 299 -20.82 -5.88 8.40
CA VAL A 299 -21.18 -5.47 9.77
C VAL A 299 -22.71 -5.51 9.98
N ASP A 300 -23.48 -5.23 8.94
CA ASP A 300 -24.95 -5.31 8.92
C ASP A 300 -25.46 -6.77 8.79
N GLY A 301 -24.56 -7.76 8.76
CA GLY A 301 -24.88 -9.18 8.75
C GLY A 301 -24.99 -9.81 7.36
N ASN A 302 -24.76 -9.06 6.28
CA ASN A 302 -24.78 -9.60 4.94
C ASN A 302 -23.37 -10.02 4.48
N LEU A 303 -23.13 -11.33 4.55
CA LEU A 303 -21.85 -11.93 4.18
C LEU A 303 -21.77 -12.33 2.70
N PHE A 304 -22.91 -12.48 2.01
CA PHE A 304 -22.96 -13.10 0.69
C PHE A 304 -23.26 -12.07 -0.39
N PHE A 305 -22.22 -11.66 -1.11
CA PHE A 305 -22.37 -10.72 -2.22
C PHE A 305 -21.35 -10.99 -3.33
N THR A 306 -21.73 -10.58 -4.54
CA THR A 306 -20.86 -10.60 -5.72
C THR A 306 -20.28 -9.22 -5.98
N SER A 307 -19.23 -9.18 -6.79
CA SER A 307 -18.73 -7.98 -7.45
C SER A 307 -18.57 -8.23 -8.93
N ILE A 308 -18.37 -7.15 -9.69
CA ILE A 308 -18.14 -7.19 -11.13
C ILE A 308 -16.64 -6.99 -11.37
N ALA A 309 -16.01 -7.93 -12.08
CA ALA A 309 -14.61 -7.86 -12.49
C ALA A 309 -14.51 -7.17 -13.86
N PRO A 310 -13.31 -6.69 -14.27
CA PRO A 310 -13.07 -6.28 -15.64
C PRO A 310 -13.59 -7.32 -16.64
N GLY A 311 -14.30 -6.88 -17.68
CA GLY A 311 -14.96 -7.78 -18.62
C GLY A 311 -16.38 -8.16 -18.21
N ASN A 312 -16.91 -7.54 -17.16
CA ASN A 312 -18.27 -7.76 -16.65
C ASN A 312 -18.52 -9.21 -16.19
N TYR A 313 -17.50 -9.87 -15.63
CA TYR A 313 -17.69 -11.18 -14.97
C TYR A 313 -18.18 -10.94 -13.56
N GLN A 314 -19.23 -11.65 -13.16
CA GLN A 314 -19.64 -11.68 -11.76
C GLN A 314 -18.77 -12.66 -10.99
N PHE A 315 -18.31 -12.27 -9.80
CA PHE A 315 -17.57 -13.19 -8.94
C PHE A 315 -17.95 -13.01 -7.49
N PRO A 316 -17.99 -14.10 -6.69
CA PRO A 316 -18.19 -14.00 -5.25
C PRO A 316 -17.07 -13.19 -4.62
N TYR A 317 -17.44 -12.18 -3.83
CA TYR A 317 -16.49 -11.26 -3.24
C TYR A 317 -16.23 -11.63 -1.78
N ALA A 318 -15.17 -12.39 -1.53
CA ALA A 318 -14.98 -13.08 -0.27
C ALA A 318 -14.84 -12.11 0.96
N PRO A 319 -15.52 -12.39 2.09
CA PRO A 319 -15.69 -11.40 3.17
C PRO A 319 -14.58 -11.44 4.24
N GLY A 320 -13.55 -12.26 4.09
CA GLY A 320 -12.59 -12.58 5.16
C GLY A 320 -11.91 -11.35 5.80
N LEU A 321 -11.50 -10.35 5.01
CA LEU A 321 -10.96 -9.10 5.53
C LEU A 321 -11.98 -8.36 6.40
N TYR A 322 -13.22 -8.28 5.95
CA TYR A 322 -14.28 -7.54 6.64
C TYR A 322 -14.67 -8.22 7.96
N VAL A 323 -14.73 -9.56 7.97
CA VAL A 323 -14.93 -10.34 9.19
C VAL A 323 -13.78 -10.13 10.17
N ALA A 324 -12.54 -10.09 9.68
CA ALA A 324 -11.37 -9.80 10.51
C ALA A 324 -11.37 -8.36 11.08
N ALA A 325 -11.92 -7.40 10.33
CA ALA A 325 -12.03 -6.00 10.75
C ALA A 325 -13.25 -5.72 11.65
N ALA A 326 -14.29 -6.56 11.62
CA ALA A 326 -15.55 -6.33 12.32
C ALA A 326 -15.41 -6.06 13.83
N PRO A 327 -14.52 -6.74 14.59
CA PRO A 327 -14.32 -6.46 16.02
C PRO A 327 -13.87 -5.02 16.32
N PHE A 328 -13.31 -4.33 15.33
CA PHE A 328 -12.78 -2.97 15.45
C PHE A 328 -13.73 -1.91 14.89
N ALA A 329 -14.90 -2.30 14.36
CA ALA A 329 -15.87 -1.39 13.74
C ALA A 329 -16.31 -0.26 14.67
N ALA A 330 -16.41 -0.53 15.98
CA ALA A 330 -16.82 0.45 16.99
C ALA A 330 -15.72 1.48 17.31
N MET A 331 -14.48 1.27 16.87
CA MET A 331 -13.34 2.15 17.18
C MET A 331 -13.18 3.30 16.18
N VAL A 332 -13.95 3.33 15.10
CA VAL A 332 -13.80 4.29 14.01
C VAL A 332 -15.08 5.05 13.72
N VAL A 333 -14.92 6.31 13.31
CA VAL A 333 -16.00 7.08 12.70
C VAL A 333 -16.26 6.51 11.31
N ARG A 334 -17.53 6.27 10.96
CA ARG A 334 -17.90 5.69 9.66
C ARG A 334 -17.41 6.55 8.49
N ASP A 335 -17.40 5.93 7.31
CA ASP A 335 -16.90 6.47 6.04
C ASP A 335 -15.39 6.40 5.94
N THR A 336 -14.71 7.53 6.08
CA THR A 336 -13.26 7.59 5.94
C THR A 336 -12.53 6.80 7.02
N GLY A 337 -13.14 6.61 8.19
CA GLY A 337 -12.57 5.75 9.23
C GLY A 337 -12.71 4.25 8.94
N ASP A 338 -13.74 3.82 8.19
CA ASP A 338 -13.83 2.42 7.73
C ASP A 338 -12.66 2.12 6.78
N MET A 339 -12.37 3.02 5.84
CA MET A 339 -11.22 2.89 4.92
C MET A 339 -9.89 2.87 5.68
N ALA A 340 -9.71 3.78 6.64
CA ALA A 340 -8.51 3.85 7.45
C ALA A 340 -8.31 2.57 8.26
N LEU A 341 -9.38 2.02 8.86
CA LEU A 341 -9.34 0.76 9.60
C LEU A 341 -8.84 -0.39 8.73
N LEU A 342 -9.41 -0.56 7.53
CA LEU A 342 -9.03 -1.64 6.63
C LEU A 342 -7.57 -1.51 6.17
N ARG A 343 -7.12 -0.30 5.80
CA ARG A 343 -5.70 -0.02 5.47
C ARG A 343 -4.76 -0.34 6.63
N ILE A 344 -5.11 0.09 7.85
CA ILE A 344 -4.33 -0.22 9.07
C ILE A 344 -4.24 -1.72 9.31
N LEU A 345 -5.35 -2.45 9.20
CA LEU A 345 -5.38 -3.89 9.43
C LEU A 345 -4.52 -4.64 8.41
N VAL A 346 -4.66 -4.31 7.12
CA VAL A 346 -3.87 -4.94 6.05
C VAL A 346 -2.37 -4.71 6.26
N VAL A 347 -1.95 -3.47 6.50
CA VAL A 347 -0.52 -3.14 6.70
C VAL A 347 0.05 -3.80 7.97
N ALA A 348 -0.74 -3.89 9.05
CA ALA A 348 -0.31 -4.55 10.27
C ALA A 348 -0.07 -6.05 10.06
N PHE A 349 -0.98 -6.70 9.33
CA PHE A 349 -0.84 -8.10 8.96
C PHE A 349 0.38 -8.27 8.03
N ASP A 350 0.53 -7.42 7.01
CA ASP A 350 1.64 -7.46 6.07
C ASP A 350 3.01 -7.38 6.77
N ALA A 351 3.15 -6.46 7.73
CA ALA A 351 4.34 -6.35 8.57
C ALA A 351 4.61 -7.62 9.40
N ALA A 352 3.56 -8.26 9.92
CA ALA A 352 3.69 -9.53 10.62
C ALA A 352 4.11 -10.67 9.67
N ALA A 353 3.64 -10.65 8.42
CA ALA A 353 4.02 -11.60 7.38
C ALA A 353 5.52 -11.54 7.11
N ALA A 354 6.05 -10.34 6.96
CA ALA A 354 7.46 -10.09 6.75
C ALA A 354 8.32 -10.60 7.94
N VAL A 355 7.89 -10.38 9.18
CA VAL A 355 8.57 -10.95 10.37
C VAL A 355 8.49 -12.48 10.39
N LEU A 356 7.40 -13.09 9.92
CA LEU A 356 7.31 -14.54 9.78
C LEU A 356 8.26 -15.09 8.72
N LEU A 357 8.53 -14.36 7.63
CA LEU A 357 9.56 -14.74 6.65
C LEU A 357 10.93 -14.85 7.32
N TYR A 358 11.27 -13.92 8.22
CA TYR A 358 12.51 -14.01 9.00
C TYR A 358 12.57 -15.31 9.82
N LEU A 359 11.52 -15.61 10.57
CA LEU A 359 11.45 -16.79 11.42
C LEU A 359 11.52 -18.09 10.61
N MET A 360 10.82 -18.12 9.47
CA MET A 360 10.77 -19.25 8.55
C MET A 360 12.18 -19.56 8.01
N ILE A 361 12.85 -18.58 7.39
CA ILE A 361 14.19 -18.78 6.82
C ILE A 361 15.22 -19.13 7.90
N MET A 362 15.18 -18.43 9.04
CA MET A 362 16.11 -18.69 10.13
C MET A 362 15.98 -20.12 10.67
N ARG A 363 14.75 -20.63 10.82
CA ARG A 363 14.50 -21.99 11.31
C ARG A 363 14.82 -23.06 10.29
N SER A 364 14.55 -22.81 9.01
CA SER A 364 14.74 -23.81 7.95
C SER A 364 16.18 -23.88 7.44
N TRP A 365 16.86 -22.75 7.31
CA TRP A 365 18.20 -22.68 6.70
C TRP A 365 19.31 -22.31 7.68
N GLY A 366 18.98 -21.83 8.88
CA GLY A 366 19.97 -21.28 9.82
C GLY A 366 20.57 -19.94 9.36
N ASP A 367 20.15 -19.42 8.21
CA ASP A 367 20.69 -18.22 7.59
C ASP A 367 19.97 -16.96 8.06
N ARG A 368 20.47 -16.39 9.16
CA ARG A 368 19.93 -15.16 9.75
C ARG A 368 20.11 -13.93 8.85
N ARG A 369 21.14 -13.91 8.01
CA ARG A 369 21.37 -12.80 7.08
C ARG A 369 20.37 -12.87 5.95
N GLY A 370 20.24 -14.03 5.31
CA GLY A 370 19.20 -14.28 4.32
C GLY A 370 17.81 -13.96 4.87
N ALA A 371 17.50 -14.40 6.09
CA ALA A 371 16.24 -14.09 6.75
C ALA A 371 15.97 -12.58 6.85
N ALA A 372 16.95 -11.78 7.28
CA ALA A 372 16.81 -10.31 7.35
C ALA A 372 16.67 -9.66 5.95
N ILE A 373 17.42 -10.15 4.96
CA ILE A 373 17.32 -9.67 3.58
C ILE A 373 15.94 -9.97 2.99
N ALA A 374 15.34 -11.13 3.30
CA ALA A 374 14.00 -11.48 2.80
C ALA A 374 12.93 -10.50 3.30
N VAL A 375 13.01 -10.08 4.56
CA VAL A 375 12.12 -9.05 5.12
C VAL A 375 12.26 -7.73 4.37
N ALA A 376 13.50 -7.32 4.10
CA ALA A 376 13.75 -6.10 3.36
C ALA A 376 13.22 -6.19 1.91
N LEU A 377 13.54 -7.27 1.19
CA LEU A 377 13.07 -7.47 -0.18
C LEU A 377 11.56 -7.57 -0.27
N TYR A 378 10.90 -8.21 0.69
CA TYR A 378 9.44 -8.34 0.72
C TYR A 378 8.75 -6.97 0.68
N HIS A 379 9.16 -6.04 1.55
CA HIS A 379 8.60 -4.68 1.57
C HIS A 379 9.13 -3.73 0.48
N LEU A 380 10.23 -4.09 -0.18
CA LEU A 380 10.85 -3.27 -1.24
C LEU A 380 10.43 -3.68 -2.66
N ILE A 381 9.71 -4.78 -2.79
CA ILE A 381 9.08 -5.17 -4.06
C ILE A 381 7.95 -4.15 -4.35
N PRO A 382 7.97 -3.40 -5.47
CA PRO A 382 7.03 -2.31 -5.73
C PRO A 382 5.56 -2.71 -5.60
N LEU A 383 5.22 -3.88 -6.14
CA LEU A 383 3.86 -4.40 -6.15
C LEU A 383 3.28 -4.61 -4.74
N ASP A 384 4.12 -4.88 -3.75
CA ASP A 384 3.71 -5.04 -2.35
C ASP A 384 3.05 -3.77 -1.81
N PHE A 385 3.53 -2.61 -2.27
CA PHE A 385 2.95 -1.33 -1.93
C PHE A 385 1.84 -0.92 -2.90
N ASP A 386 2.03 -1.10 -4.21
CA ASP A 386 1.07 -0.68 -5.23
C ASP A 386 -0.31 -1.32 -5.04
N VAL A 387 -0.37 -2.58 -4.59
CA VAL A 387 -1.64 -3.27 -4.35
C VAL A 387 -2.47 -2.60 -3.24
N GLU A 388 -1.81 -1.99 -2.26
CA GLU A 388 -2.45 -1.30 -1.16
C GLU A 388 -2.91 0.10 -1.58
N THR A 389 -2.13 0.81 -2.43
CA THR A 389 -2.45 2.16 -2.90
C THR A 389 -3.64 2.19 -3.86
N VAL A 390 -3.73 1.22 -4.78
CA VAL A 390 -4.92 1.07 -5.64
C VAL A 390 -6.16 0.62 -4.86
N GLY A 391 -5.96 0.18 -3.61
CA GLY A 391 -7.04 -0.22 -2.71
C GLY A 391 -7.48 -1.67 -2.89
N ASN A 392 -6.64 -2.59 -3.40
CA ASN A 392 -7.00 -4.01 -3.50
C ASN A 392 -6.77 -4.76 -2.17
N LEU A 393 -7.51 -4.32 -1.14
CA LEU A 393 -7.23 -4.63 0.26
C LEU A 393 -7.51 -6.09 0.64
N THR A 394 -8.58 -6.69 0.08
CA THR A 394 -8.92 -8.10 0.35
C THR A 394 -7.86 -9.04 -0.18
N ASN A 395 -7.30 -8.75 -1.36
CA ASN A 395 -6.23 -9.55 -1.93
C ASN A 395 -4.94 -9.41 -1.12
N ALA A 396 -4.52 -8.18 -0.79
CA ALA A 396 -3.34 -7.94 0.06
C ALA A 396 -3.45 -8.67 1.41
N PHE A 397 -4.62 -8.60 2.06
CA PHE A 397 -4.92 -9.36 3.28
C PHE A 397 -4.82 -10.88 3.08
N ALA A 398 -5.45 -11.40 2.02
CA ALA A 398 -5.43 -12.83 1.72
C ALA A 398 -4.01 -13.33 1.43
N GLN A 399 -3.19 -12.57 0.71
CA GLN A 399 -1.79 -12.90 0.46
C GLN A 399 -0.99 -12.97 1.77
N THR A 400 -1.25 -12.07 2.71
CA THR A 400 -0.63 -12.14 4.02
C THR A 400 -0.98 -13.45 4.75
N LEU A 401 -2.27 -13.84 4.76
CA LEU A 401 -2.67 -15.13 5.34
C LEU A 401 -2.03 -16.32 4.60
N ALA A 402 -1.81 -16.19 3.30
CA ALA A 402 -1.10 -17.16 2.49
C ALA A 402 0.38 -17.29 2.92
N VAL A 403 1.06 -16.17 3.25
CA VAL A 403 2.41 -16.17 3.83
C VAL A 403 2.42 -16.83 5.22
N PHE A 404 1.40 -16.58 6.05
CA PHE A 404 1.27 -17.24 7.34
C PHE A 404 1.13 -18.76 7.15
N ALA A 405 0.32 -19.19 6.18
CA ALA A 405 0.15 -20.59 5.83
C ALA A 405 1.48 -21.19 5.34
N LEU A 406 2.24 -20.49 4.50
CA LEU A 406 3.57 -20.93 4.04
C LEU A 406 4.56 -21.09 5.22
N ALA A 407 4.55 -20.16 6.18
CA ALA A 407 5.37 -20.25 7.39
C ALA A 407 4.98 -21.46 8.26
N TRP A 408 3.68 -21.80 8.32
CA TRP A 408 3.20 -22.97 9.04
C TRP A 408 3.53 -24.27 8.31
N VAL A 409 3.35 -24.29 6.98
CA VAL A 409 3.67 -25.40 6.08
C VAL A 409 5.15 -25.73 6.10
N SER A 410 6.04 -24.77 6.32
CA SER A 410 7.49 -24.96 6.42
C SER A 410 7.99 -25.26 7.85
N ALA A 411 7.13 -25.14 8.87
CA ALA A 411 7.51 -25.37 10.25
C ALA A 411 7.84 -26.86 10.51
N PRO A 412 8.98 -27.20 11.14
CA PRO A 412 9.34 -28.60 11.45
C PRO A 412 8.28 -29.33 12.30
N ALA A 413 7.56 -28.55 13.10
CA ALA A 413 6.49 -28.96 13.99
C ALA A 413 5.24 -29.53 13.29
N LEU A 414 5.00 -29.21 12.02
CA LEU A 414 3.79 -29.65 11.34
C LEU A 414 3.94 -31.08 10.86
N ARG A 415 3.25 -31.99 11.53
CA ARG A 415 3.19 -33.42 11.25
C ARG A 415 1.74 -33.89 11.35
N TRP A 416 1.38 -34.93 10.61
CA TRP A 416 0.04 -35.51 10.62
C TRP A 416 -0.39 -35.92 12.02
N GLU A 417 0.53 -36.52 12.79
CA GLU A 417 0.32 -37.00 14.16
C GLU A 417 -0.04 -35.88 15.15
N HIS A 418 0.12 -34.61 14.77
CA HIS A 418 -0.22 -33.45 15.59
C HIS A 418 -1.51 -32.79 15.09
N HIS A 419 -2.65 -33.45 15.30
CA HIS A 419 -3.96 -33.03 14.77
C HIS A 419 -4.31 -31.56 15.09
N GLY A 420 -3.97 -31.05 16.28
CA GLY A 420 -4.21 -29.64 16.62
C GLY A 420 -3.47 -28.64 15.70
N ARG A 421 -2.25 -28.99 15.24
CA ARG A 421 -1.49 -28.15 14.29
C ARG A 421 -2.04 -28.24 12.87
N VAL A 422 -2.56 -29.42 12.49
CA VAL A 422 -3.25 -29.63 11.22
C VAL A 422 -4.55 -28.83 11.21
N ALA A 423 -5.35 -28.93 12.27
CA ALA A 423 -6.58 -28.15 12.44
C ALA A 423 -6.33 -26.63 12.41
N ALA A 424 -5.27 -26.15 13.08
CA ALA A 424 -4.88 -24.75 13.01
C ALA A 424 -4.52 -24.31 11.57
N LEU A 425 -3.78 -25.14 10.82
CA LEU A 425 -3.49 -24.88 9.42
C LEU A 425 -4.76 -24.90 8.57
N THR A 426 -5.68 -25.83 8.81
CA THR A 426 -6.99 -25.89 8.14
C THR A 426 -7.77 -24.59 8.32
N LEU A 427 -7.86 -24.09 9.56
CA LEU A 427 -8.58 -22.84 9.86
C LEU A 427 -7.91 -21.64 9.19
N LEU A 428 -6.57 -21.59 9.19
CA LEU A 428 -5.82 -20.53 8.52
C LEU A 428 -6.01 -20.55 7.01
N LEU A 429 -5.94 -21.73 6.38
CA LEU A 429 -6.19 -21.90 4.95
C LEU A 429 -7.64 -21.55 4.59
N ALA A 430 -8.62 -21.97 5.40
CA ALA A 430 -10.03 -21.63 5.18
C ALA A 430 -10.24 -20.11 5.26
N ALA A 431 -9.63 -19.44 6.25
CA ALA A 431 -9.66 -17.98 6.35
C ALA A 431 -9.02 -17.30 5.12
N ALA A 432 -7.86 -17.80 4.65
CA ALA A 432 -7.21 -17.28 3.45
C ALA A 432 -8.07 -17.49 2.19
N TYR A 433 -8.69 -18.67 2.04
CA TYR A 433 -9.58 -18.99 0.93
C TYR A 433 -10.81 -18.10 0.92
N MET A 434 -11.40 -17.80 2.09
CA MET A 434 -12.54 -16.89 2.23
C MET A 434 -12.16 -15.41 2.27
N SER A 435 -10.89 -15.05 2.06
CA SER A 435 -10.45 -13.65 2.05
C SER A 435 -10.34 -13.07 0.65
N HIS A 436 -10.01 -13.87 -0.37
CA HIS A 436 -9.99 -13.41 -1.76
C HIS A 436 -9.99 -14.59 -2.76
N THR A 437 -10.78 -14.51 -3.82
CA THR A 437 -11.00 -15.62 -4.76
C THR A 437 -9.76 -16.01 -5.57
N SER A 438 -8.93 -15.05 -6.01
CA SER A 438 -7.66 -15.40 -6.68
C SER A 438 -6.69 -16.10 -5.73
N THR A 439 -6.66 -15.69 -4.47
CA THR A 439 -5.78 -16.29 -3.44
C THR A 439 -6.25 -17.69 -3.12
N PHE A 440 -7.57 -17.91 -3.02
CA PHE A 440 -8.15 -19.24 -2.90
C PHE A 440 -7.63 -20.21 -3.98
N ALA A 441 -7.76 -19.84 -5.26
CA ALA A 441 -7.34 -20.70 -6.37
C ALA A 441 -5.81 -20.96 -6.36
N ILE A 442 -5.00 -19.91 -6.20
CA ILE A 442 -3.54 -20.02 -6.24
C ILE A 442 -3.00 -20.77 -5.03
N LEU A 443 -3.48 -20.46 -3.83
CA LEU A 443 -2.99 -21.07 -2.59
C LEU A 443 -3.35 -22.55 -2.50
N PHE A 444 -4.56 -22.94 -2.95
CA PHE A 444 -4.93 -24.35 -3.02
C PHE A 444 -4.01 -25.13 -3.96
N ALA A 445 -3.79 -24.61 -5.18
CA ALA A 445 -2.85 -25.22 -6.13
C ALA A 445 -1.41 -25.26 -5.58
N ALA A 446 -0.98 -24.19 -4.89
CA ALA A 446 0.31 -24.15 -4.21
C ALA A 446 0.42 -25.26 -3.17
N CYS A 447 -0.59 -25.47 -2.31
CA CYS A 447 -0.58 -26.58 -1.35
C CYS A 447 -0.45 -27.95 -2.04
N VAL A 448 -1.18 -28.19 -3.13
CA VAL A 448 -1.09 -29.45 -3.91
C VAL A 448 0.32 -29.64 -4.48
N LEU A 449 0.89 -28.60 -5.10
CA LEU A 449 2.22 -28.65 -5.70
C LEU A 449 3.34 -28.73 -4.65
N ILE A 450 3.13 -28.18 -3.45
CA ILE A 450 4.02 -28.38 -2.29
C ILE A 450 4.00 -29.83 -1.84
N VAL A 451 2.82 -30.44 -1.74
CA VAL A 451 2.67 -31.87 -1.41
C VAL A 451 3.39 -32.73 -2.46
N ALA A 452 3.22 -32.41 -3.75
CA ALA A 452 3.92 -33.10 -4.83
C ALA A 452 5.45 -32.96 -4.71
N ALA A 453 5.95 -31.76 -4.42
CA ALA A 453 7.39 -31.52 -4.23
C ALA A 453 7.95 -32.27 -3.01
N PHE A 454 7.21 -32.31 -1.89
CA PHE A 454 7.58 -33.08 -0.70
C PHE A 454 7.61 -34.58 -0.96
N VAL A 455 6.63 -35.13 -1.69
CA VAL A 455 6.61 -36.56 -2.06
C VAL A 455 7.75 -36.89 -3.02
N TRP A 456 7.99 -36.03 -4.01
CA TRP A 456 8.99 -36.26 -5.06
C TRP A 456 10.43 -36.17 -4.54
N LYS A 457 10.77 -35.13 -3.76
CA LYS A 457 12.15 -34.82 -3.37
C LYS A 457 12.42 -34.87 -1.86
N GLY A 458 11.38 -34.94 -1.03
CA GLY A 458 11.50 -34.83 0.43
C GLY A 458 11.87 -36.11 1.18
N GLY A 459 11.72 -37.28 0.54
CA GLY A 459 11.99 -38.58 1.17
C GLY A 459 11.02 -38.92 2.31
N PRO A 460 11.33 -39.96 3.13
CA PRO A 460 10.44 -40.43 4.20
C PRO A 460 10.10 -39.36 5.25
N ALA A 461 11.03 -38.44 5.52
CA ALA A 461 10.86 -37.38 6.53
C ALA A 461 9.72 -36.40 6.20
N LEU A 462 9.39 -36.20 4.92
CA LEU A 462 8.33 -35.28 4.50
C LEU A 462 7.00 -35.96 4.15
N ARG A 463 6.86 -37.29 4.34
CA ARG A 463 5.59 -38.01 4.09
C ARG A 463 4.48 -37.55 5.03
N SER A 464 4.74 -37.52 6.35
CA SER A 464 3.77 -37.04 7.34
C SER A 464 3.42 -35.56 7.14
N PRO A 465 4.40 -34.66 6.94
CA PRO A 465 4.14 -33.28 6.50
C PRO A 465 3.27 -33.17 5.24
N SER A 466 3.53 -33.97 4.20
CA SER A 466 2.70 -33.97 2.97
C SER A 466 1.26 -34.34 3.27
N ALA A 467 1.01 -35.40 4.04
CA ALA A 467 -0.33 -35.80 4.43
C ALA A 467 -1.03 -34.69 5.23
N ALA A 468 -0.33 -34.08 6.19
CA ALA A 468 -0.85 -32.97 6.97
C ALA A 468 -1.26 -31.76 6.10
N VAL A 469 -0.42 -31.36 5.14
CA VAL A 469 -0.72 -30.24 4.24
C VAL A 469 -1.89 -30.57 3.33
N LEU A 470 -1.92 -31.77 2.75
CA LEU A 470 -2.99 -32.20 1.87
C LEU A 470 -4.33 -32.23 2.59
N VAL A 471 -4.39 -32.86 3.77
CA VAL A 471 -5.62 -32.94 4.56
C VAL A 471 -6.06 -31.55 5.00
N ALA A 472 -5.15 -30.70 5.46
CA ALA A 472 -5.49 -29.33 5.84
C ALA A 472 -6.05 -28.53 4.66
N ALA A 473 -5.44 -28.63 3.47
CA ALA A 473 -5.88 -27.92 2.28
C ALA A 473 -7.25 -28.41 1.77
N VAL A 474 -7.49 -29.72 1.76
CA VAL A 474 -8.77 -30.32 1.34
C VAL A 474 -9.88 -30.02 2.36
N ALA A 475 -9.60 -30.13 3.66
CA ALA A 475 -10.56 -29.78 4.69
C ALA A 475 -10.88 -28.28 4.67
N ALA A 476 -9.89 -27.41 4.46
CA ALA A 476 -10.08 -25.97 4.33
C ALA A 476 -10.92 -25.62 3.10
N LEU A 477 -10.68 -26.30 1.97
CA LEU A 477 -11.49 -26.17 0.76
C LEU A 477 -12.95 -26.55 1.06
N ALA A 478 -13.18 -27.70 1.70
CA ALA A 478 -14.52 -28.14 2.06
C ALA A 478 -15.24 -27.12 2.97
N ILE A 479 -14.54 -26.58 3.97
CA ILE A 479 -15.08 -25.52 4.85
C ILE A 479 -15.41 -24.26 4.06
N ALA A 480 -14.49 -23.75 3.24
CA ALA A 480 -14.70 -22.52 2.47
C ALA A 480 -15.86 -22.67 1.45
N VAL A 481 -16.00 -23.84 0.84
CA VAL A 481 -17.12 -24.14 -0.05
C VAL A 481 -18.42 -24.25 0.74
N ALA A 482 -18.45 -25.01 1.83
CA ALA A 482 -19.67 -25.18 2.62
C ALA A 482 -20.16 -23.86 3.26
N LEU A 483 -19.26 -23.05 3.80
CA LEU A 483 -19.61 -21.81 4.49
C LEU A 483 -19.86 -20.64 3.55
N TYR A 484 -19.18 -20.59 2.39
CA TYR A 484 -19.21 -19.41 1.52
C TYR A 484 -19.52 -19.73 0.07
N TYR A 485 -18.59 -20.39 -0.64
CA TYR A 485 -18.65 -20.47 -2.09
C TYR A 485 -19.79 -21.33 -2.64
N GLY A 486 -20.34 -22.25 -1.84
CA GLY A 486 -21.50 -23.08 -2.19
C GLY A 486 -22.76 -22.26 -2.50
N HIS A 487 -22.90 -21.07 -1.91
CA HIS A 487 -24.02 -20.16 -2.18
C HIS A 487 -23.98 -19.54 -3.60
N PHE A 488 -22.86 -19.67 -4.31
CA PHE A 488 -22.64 -19.05 -5.62
C PHE A 488 -22.44 -20.08 -6.74
N GLY A 489 -22.96 -21.29 -6.57
CA GLY A 489 -22.78 -22.37 -7.55
C GLY A 489 -23.31 -22.02 -8.95
N GLU A 490 -24.42 -21.29 -9.03
CA GLU A 490 -24.98 -20.82 -10.31
C GLU A 490 -24.09 -19.76 -10.97
N THR A 491 -23.61 -18.78 -10.21
CA THR A 491 -22.66 -17.76 -10.69
C THR A 491 -21.40 -18.42 -11.24
N TYR A 492 -20.79 -19.35 -10.50
CA TYR A 492 -19.61 -20.05 -10.99
C TYR A 492 -19.88 -20.85 -12.26
N ARG A 493 -21.01 -21.57 -12.34
CA ARG A 493 -21.36 -22.34 -13.53
C ARG A 493 -21.50 -21.45 -14.76
N ALA A 494 -22.20 -20.32 -14.62
CA ALA A 494 -22.40 -19.36 -15.70
C ALA A 494 -21.07 -18.77 -16.18
N GLU A 495 -20.24 -18.32 -15.25
CA GLU A 495 -18.99 -17.63 -15.58
C GLU A 495 -17.92 -18.59 -16.11
N PHE A 496 -17.84 -19.83 -15.59
CA PHE A 496 -16.95 -20.84 -16.17
C PHE A 496 -17.37 -21.23 -17.59
N ALA A 497 -18.66 -21.36 -17.87
CA ALA A 497 -19.15 -21.63 -19.22
C ALA A 497 -18.77 -20.48 -20.18
N ARG A 498 -18.93 -19.23 -19.72
CA ARG A 498 -18.54 -18.03 -20.47
C ARG A 498 -17.03 -17.98 -20.74
N ILE A 499 -16.20 -18.14 -19.71
CA ILE A 499 -14.73 -18.18 -19.83
C ILE A 499 -14.30 -19.28 -20.80
N GLY A 500 -14.94 -20.46 -20.74
CA GLY A 500 -14.67 -21.56 -21.66
C GLY A 500 -14.98 -21.19 -23.11
N ALA A 501 -16.13 -20.57 -23.37
CA ALA A 501 -16.53 -20.11 -24.71
C ALA A 501 -15.58 -19.03 -25.25
N GLU A 502 -15.26 -18.01 -24.45
CA GLU A 502 -14.34 -16.93 -24.83
C GLU A 502 -12.91 -17.45 -25.07
N THR A 503 -12.44 -18.40 -24.26
CA THR A 503 -11.13 -19.05 -24.45
C THR A 503 -11.12 -19.85 -25.76
N ALA A 504 -12.17 -20.61 -26.05
CA ALA A 504 -12.28 -21.39 -27.29
C ALA A 504 -12.31 -20.50 -28.55
N GLN A 505 -12.82 -19.28 -28.42
CA GLN A 505 -12.88 -18.29 -29.50
C GLN A 505 -11.63 -17.40 -29.58
N ASN A 506 -10.62 -17.61 -28.73
CA ASN A 506 -9.47 -16.72 -28.57
C ASN A 506 -9.88 -15.26 -28.37
N ALA A 507 -10.98 -15.04 -27.63
CA ALA A 507 -11.49 -13.71 -27.37
C ALA A 507 -10.44 -12.87 -26.62
N PRO A 508 -10.34 -11.56 -26.92
CA PRO A 508 -9.51 -10.66 -26.14
C PRO A 508 -9.97 -10.61 -24.68
N ASP A 509 -9.05 -10.29 -23.76
CA ASP A 509 -9.46 -10.00 -22.38
C ASP A 509 -10.28 -8.72 -22.27
N ALA A 510 -10.70 -8.38 -21.04
CA ALA A 510 -11.40 -7.14 -20.71
C ALA A 510 -10.70 -5.86 -21.19
N GLY A 511 -9.37 -5.91 -21.41
CA GLY A 511 -8.56 -4.80 -21.91
C GLY A 511 -8.31 -4.86 -23.41
N GLY A 512 -8.99 -5.73 -24.16
CA GLY A 512 -8.80 -5.90 -25.59
C GLY A 512 -7.55 -6.69 -25.97
N ARG A 513 -6.84 -7.33 -25.02
CA ARG A 513 -5.54 -7.97 -25.26
C ARG A 513 -5.69 -9.43 -25.65
N THR A 514 -4.96 -9.82 -26.69
CA THR A 514 -4.83 -11.23 -27.12
C THR A 514 -3.86 -12.00 -26.22
N ALA A 515 -3.80 -13.33 -26.36
CA ALA A 515 -2.81 -14.15 -25.66
C ALA A 515 -1.36 -13.74 -25.97
N MET A 516 -1.07 -13.31 -27.20
CA MET A 516 0.26 -12.84 -27.59
C MET A 516 0.59 -11.48 -26.94
N ASP A 517 -0.37 -10.57 -26.86
CA ASP A 517 -0.21 -9.29 -26.16
C ASP A 517 0.07 -9.51 -24.66
N ARG A 518 -0.65 -10.46 -24.05
CA ARG A 518 -0.42 -10.85 -22.65
C ARG A 518 0.97 -11.45 -22.47
N LEU A 519 1.40 -12.38 -23.33
CA LEU A 519 2.74 -12.97 -23.27
C LEU A 519 3.85 -11.93 -23.42
N THR A 520 3.77 -11.06 -24.42
CA THR A 520 4.76 -9.99 -24.67
C THR A 520 4.78 -8.93 -23.57
N SER A 521 3.69 -8.79 -22.82
CA SER A 521 3.63 -7.90 -21.65
C SER A 521 4.28 -8.46 -20.38
N VAL A 522 4.53 -9.78 -20.29
CA VAL A 522 5.08 -10.43 -19.09
C VAL A 522 6.40 -9.80 -18.63
N PRO A 523 7.42 -9.58 -19.48
CA PRO A 523 8.67 -8.95 -19.05
C PRO A 523 8.46 -7.54 -18.47
N ARG A 524 7.53 -6.77 -19.06
CA ARG A 524 7.15 -5.44 -18.57
C ARG A 524 6.50 -5.54 -17.19
N HIS A 525 5.55 -6.46 -16.99
CA HIS A 525 4.90 -6.66 -15.69
C HIS A 525 5.88 -7.14 -14.63
N LEU A 526 6.76 -8.09 -14.93
CA LEU A 526 7.79 -8.54 -14.00
C LEU A 526 8.70 -7.38 -13.58
N ARG A 527 9.12 -6.55 -14.54
CA ARG A 527 9.95 -5.37 -14.27
C ARG A 527 9.25 -4.35 -13.38
N LEU A 528 8.00 -4.00 -13.70
CA LEU A 528 7.24 -2.98 -12.98
C LEU A 528 6.84 -3.47 -11.59
N TYR A 529 6.33 -4.69 -11.50
CA TYR A 529 5.75 -5.22 -10.27
C TYR A 529 6.81 -5.75 -9.29
N LEU A 530 7.80 -6.50 -9.77
CA LEU A 530 8.78 -7.14 -8.89
C LEU A 530 10.10 -6.37 -8.79
N GLY A 531 10.41 -5.55 -9.79
CA GLY A 531 11.69 -4.85 -9.90
C GLY A 531 12.82 -5.76 -10.40
N VAL A 532 13.62 -5.25 -11.34
CA VAL A 532 14.80 -5.94 -11.89
C VAL A 532 15.77 -6.45 -10.80
N PRO A 533 16.16 -5.67 -9.78
CA PRO A 533 17.14 -6.15 -8.80
C PRO A 533 16.65 -7.34 -7.99
N ALA A 534 15.36 -7.37 -7.59
CA ALA A 534 14.79 -8.49 -6.86
C ALA A 534 14.75 -9.76 -7.73
N LEU A 535 14.42 -9.62 -9.01
CA LEU A 535 14.42 -10.73 -9.98
C LEU A 535 15.83 -11.31 -10.18
N LEU A 536 16.85 -10.46 -10.36
CA LEU A 536 18.25 -10.91 -10.53
C LEU A 536 18.75 -11.65 -9.28
N LEU A 537 18.44 -11.13 -8.10
CA LEU A 537 18.73 -11.80 -6.83
C LEU A 537 17.99 -13.13 -6.72
N ALA A 538 16.71 -13.17 -7.10
CA ALA A 538 15.89 -14.38 -7.06
C ALA A 538 16.42 -15.47 -8.00
N CYS A 539 16.78 -15.13 -9.24
CA CYS A 539 17.43 -16.04 -10.18
C CYS A 539 18.74 -16.61 -9.60
N THR A 540 19.56 -15.76 -8.98
CA THR A 540 20.81 -16.18 -8.32
C THR A 540 20.52 -17.11 -7.13
N GLY A 541 19.45 -16.84 -6.38
CA GLY A 541 19.01 -17.67 -5.27
C GLY A 541 18.50 -19.04 -5.70
N VAL A 542 17.66 -19.08 -6.73
CA VAL A 542 17.20 -20.35 -7.34
C VAL A 542 18.41 -21.17 -7.79
N TRP A 543 19.37 -20.55 -8.50
CA TRP A 543 20.62 -21.21 -8.89
C TRP A 543 21.39 -21.76 -7.69
N SER A 544 21.57 -20.95 -6.63
CA SER A 544 22.24 -21.37 -5.40
C SER A 544 21.53 -22.57 -4.73
N LEU A 545 20.20 -22.55 -4.66
CA LEU A 545 19.41 -23.63 -4.05
C LEU A 545 19.48 -24.92 -4.87
N VAL A 546 19.47 -24.82 -6.21
CA VAL A 546 19.62 -25.95 -7.12
C VAL A 546 21.01 -26.58 -6.99
N VAL A 547 22.08 -25.77 -7.04
CA VAL A 547 23.46 -26.27 -6.92
C VAL A 547 23.72 -26.94 -5.56
N ARG A 548 23.10 -26.44 -4.49
CA ARG A 548 23.18 -27.06 -3.15
C ARG A 548 22.34 -28.33 -3.01
N GLY A 549 21.49 -28.65 -4.00
CA GLY A 549 20.55 -29.76 -3.91
C GLY A 549 19.60 -29.62 -2.72
N GLY A 550 19.13 -28.41 -2.43
CA GLY A 550 18.27 -28.12 -1.26
C GLY A 550 17.01 -28.99 -1.27
N ARG A 551 16.93 -29.93 -0.31
CA ARG A 551 15.77 -30.81 -0.08
C ARG A 551 15.05 -30.50 1.23
N ASP A 552 15.42 -29.40 1.87
CA ASP A 552 14.74 -28.95 3.08
C ASP A 552 13.31 -28.51 2.76
N ARG A 553 12.49 -28.53 3.81
CA ARG A 553 11.05 -28.29 3.74
C ARG A 553 10.70 -26.93 3.14
N LEU A 554 11.47 -25.88 3.45
CA LEU A 554 11.20 -24.54 2.93
C LEU A 554 11.53 -24.45 1.44
N THR A 555 12.69 -24.98 1.03
CA THR A 555 13.09 -24.99 -0.39
C THR A 555 12.07 -25.71 -1.27
N LEU A 556 11.58 -26.87 -0.83
CA LEU A 556 10.54 -27.61 -1.56
C LEU A 556 9.17 -26.92 -1.51
N ALA A 557 8.84 -26.25 -0.41
CA ALA A 557 7.61 -25.48 -0.32
C ALA A 557 7.61 -24.29 -1.31
N ILE A 558 8.72 -23.56 -1.39
CA ILE A 558 8.88 -22.46 -2.34
C ILE A 558 8.86 -22.97 -3.78
N LEU A 559 9.45 -24.14 -4.05
CA LEU A 559 9.39 -24.76 -5.37
C LEU A 559 7.94 -25.05 -5.80
N GLY A 560 7.15 -25.69 -4.94
CA GLY A 560 5.73 -25.95 -5.21
C GLY A 560 4.91 -24.67 -5.36
N TRP A 561 5.19 -23.67 -4.54
CA TRP A 561 4.55 -22.36 -4.61
C TRP A 561 4.87 -21.60 -5.90
N ALA A 562 6.15 -21.55 -6.30
CA ALA A 562 6.59 -20.92 -7.53
C ALA A 562 6.01 -21.65 -8.75
N ALA A 563 5.93 -22.98 -8.72
CA ALA A 563 5.26 -23.76 -9.75
C ALA A 563 3.78 -23.37 -9.89
N ALA A 564 3.06 -23.19 -8.77
CA ALA A 564 1.67 -22.71 -8.82
C ALA A 564 1.57 -21.32 -9.46
N CYS A 565 2.42 -20.37 -9.06
CA CYS A 565 2.43 -19.02 -9.64
C CYS A 565 2.72 -19.06 -11.15
N LEU A 566 3.65 -19.90 -11.59
CA LEU A 566 3.96 -20.09 -13.01
C LEU A 566 2.79 -20.74 -13.78
N SER A 567 2.10 -21.71 -13.20
CA SER A 567 0.91 -22.30 -13.81
C SER A 567 -0.20 -21.28 -13.99
N PHE A 568 -0.43 -20.41 -12.98
CA PHE A 568 -1.43 -19.33 -13.10
C PHE A 568 -0.98 -18.20 -14.03
N MET A 569 0.32 -17.96 -14.18
CA MET A 569 0.84 -17.08 -15.23
C MET A 569 0.51 -17.63 -16.62
N VAL A 570 0.78 -18.92 -16.86
CA VAL A 570 0.44 -19.58 -18.13
C VAL A 570 -1.08 -19.52 -18.37
N LEU A 571 -1.88 -19.80 -17.35
CA LEU A 571 -3.35 -19.70 -17.44
C LEU A 571 -3.80 -18.26 -17.77
N GLY A 572 -3.24 -17.24 -17.13
CA GLY A 572 -3.56 -15.84 -17.42
C GLY A 572 -3.07 -15.35 -18.79
N ILE A 573 -2.09 -16.03 -19.39
CA ILE A 573 -1.70 -15.78 -20.79
C ILE A 573 -2.71 -16.43 -21.74
N LEU A 574 -3.07 -17.69 -21.49
CA LEU A 574 -3.89 -18.49 -22.40
C LEU A 574 -5.40 -18.20 -22.30
N THR A 575 -5.87 -17.68 -21.18
CA THR A 575 -7.30 -17.43 -20.92
C THR A 575 -7.55 -15.92 -20.73
N PRO A 576 -8.80 -15.43 -20.87
CA PRO A 576 -9.12 -14.03 -20.59
C PRO A 576 -9.08 -13.67 -19.09
N VAL A 577 -8.84 -14.64 -18.21
CA VAL A 577 -8.89 -14.46 -16.75
C VAL A 577 -7.51 -14.15 -16.18
N ASP A 578 -7.32 -12.92 -15.70
CA ASP A 578 -6.12 -12.53 -14.95
C ASP A 578 -6.25 -12.91 -13.47
N MET A 579 -5.76 -14.10 -13.12
CA MET A 579 -5.52 -14.46 -11.72
C MET A 579 -4.26 -13.73 -11.26
N ARG A 580 -4.32 -12.99 -10.16
CA ARG A 580 -3.24 -12.10 -9.68
C ARG A 580 -1.98 -12.86 -9.16
N TYR A 581 -1.38 -13.72 -9.98
CA TYR A 581 -0.23 -14.60 -9.65
C TYR A 581 1.03 -13.81 -9.29
N TYR A 582 1.17 -12.60 -9.82
CA TYR A 582 2.29 -11.71 -9.51
C TYR A 582 2.29 -11.33 -8.02
N LEU A 583 1.10 -11.10 -7.41
CA LEU A 583 0.99 -10.84 -5.97
C LEU A 583 1.38 -12.06 -5.13
N ALA A 584 0.88 -13.24 -5.52
CA ALA A 584 1.23 -14.48 -4.86
C ALA A 584 2.73 -14.83 -4.97
N SER A 585 3.43 -14.31 -5.99
CA SER A 585 4.85 -14.59 -6.18
C SER A 585 5.79 -13.77 -5.29
N ILE A 586 5.33 -12.65 -4.68
CA ILE A 586 6.12 -11.75 -3.82
C ILE A 586 6.93 -12.51 -2.76
N PRO A 587 6.34 -13.35 -1.88
CA PRO A 587 7.11 -14.07 -0.87
C PRO A 587 8.14 -15.03 -1.48
N ALA A 588 7.81 -15.72 -2.56
CA ALA A 588 8.74 -16.65 -3.22
C ALA A 588 9.95 -15.90 -3.82
N VAL A 589 9.71 -14.74 -4.45
CA VAL A 589 10.74 -13.86 -5.01
C VAL A 589 11.60 -13.28 -3.89
N ALA A 590 11.01 -12.81 -2.79
CA ALA A 590 11.75 -12.28 -1.65
C ALA A 590 12.65 -13.33 -0.98
N ILE A 591 12.14 -14.55 -0.75
CA ILE A 591 12.90 -15.63 -0.14
C ILE A 591 14.02 -16.13 -1.07
N ALA A 592 13.73 -16.32 -2.36
CA ALA A 592 14.75 -16.66 -3.35
C ALA A 592 15.80 -15.56 -3.47
N GLY A 593 15.38 -14.29 -3.55
CA GLY A 593 16.28 -13.14 -3.62
C GLY A 593 17.23 -13.06 -2.43
N ALA A 594 16.72 -13.33 -1.23
CA ALA A 594 17.51 -13.42 -0.03
C ALA A 594 18.54 -14.56 -0.05
N ALA A 595 18.16 -15.75 -0.55
CA ALA A 595 19.09 -16.86 -0.74
C ALA A 595 20.22 -16.46 -1.70
N GLY A 596 19.90 -15.77 -2.80
CA GLY A 596 20.88 -15.28 -3.77
C GLY A 596 21.84 -14.26 -3.18
N ALA A 597 21.29 -13.23 -2.51
CA ALA A 597 22.09 -12.20 -1.86
C ALA A 597 23.02 -12.77 -0.78
N SER A 598 22.52 -13.68 0.06
CA SER A 598 23.31 -14.31 1.11
C SER A 598 24.42 -15.21 0.54
N TRP A 599 24.12 -15.97 -0.52
CA TRP A 599 25.11 -16.78 -1.23
C TRP A 599 26.23 -15.91 -1.85
N MET A 600 25.86 -14.83 -2.54
CA MET A 600 26.82 -13.87 -3.11
C MET A 600 27.69 -13.24 -2.02
N TRP A 601 27.11 -12.91 -0.87
CA TRP A 601 27.84 -12.36 0.27
C TRP A 601 28.91 -13.31 0.81
N GLY A 602 28.57 -14.61 0.88
CA GLY A 602 29.47 -15.67 1.35
C GLY A 602 30.63 -15.95 0.39
N ARG A 603 30.46 -15.69 -0.91
CA ARG A 603 31.52 -15.83 -1.94
C ARG A 603 32.61 -14.76 -1.88
N GLY A 604 32.36 -13.62 -1.20
CA GLY A 604 33.35 -12.55 -1.02
C GLY A 604 33.61 -11.67 -2.26
N GLY A 605 34.58 -10.74 -2.14
CA GLY A 605 35.07 -9.88 -3.22
C GLY A 605 33.97 -9.21 -4.06
N LYS A 606 34.04 -9.41 -5.38
CA LYS A 606 33.10 -8.87 -6.38
C LYS A 606 31.65 -9.31 -6.19
N TYR A 607 31.39 -10.52 -5.70
CA TYR A 607 30.03 -11.01 -5.48
C TYR A 607 29.35 -10.28 -4.32
N ARG A 608 30.09 -9.97 -3.26
CA ARG A 608 29.58 -9.15 -2.16
C ARG A 608 29.23 -7.74 -2.64
N ALA A 609 30.10 -7.12 -3.43
CA ALA A 609 29.83 -5.81 -4.01
C ALA A 609 28.57 -5.83 -4.91
N ALA A 610 28.42 -6.84 -5.75
CA ALA A 610 27.23 -7.02 -6.59
C ALA A 610 25.95 -7.22 -5.75
N ALA A 611 26.00 -7.98 -4.65
CA ALA A 611 24.85 -8.12 -3.75
C ALA A 611 24.46 -6.79 -3.09
N VAL A 612 25.44 -6.00 -2.63
CA VAL A 612 25.20 -4.66 -2.08
C VAL A 612 24.58 -3.74 -3.12
N ALA A 613 25.11 -3.73 -4.35
CA ALA A 613 24.59 -2.90 -5.42
C ALA A 613 23.13 -3.27 -5.79
N LEU A 614 22.82 -4.57 -5.90
CA LEU A 614 21.47 -5.04 -6.18
C LEU A 614 20.49 -4.73 -5.04
N LEU A 615 20.91 -4.88 -3.78
CA LEU A 615 20.06 -4.54 -2.63
C LEU A 615 19.84 -3.03 -2.51
N ALA A 616 20.87 -2.21 -2.78
CA ALA A 616 20.72 -0.75 -2.83
C ALA A 616 19.79 -0.33 -3.97
N TRP A 617 19.91 -0.96 -5.14
CA TRP A 617 18.99 -0.72 -6.25
C TRP A 617 17.56 -1.12 -5.89
N ALA A 618 17.33 -2.28 -5.27
CA ALA A 618 16.01 -2.68 -4.78
C ALA A 618 15.44 -1.67 -3.77
N ALA A 619 16.28 -1.16 -2.86
CA ALA A 619 15.88 -0.14 -1.90
C ALA A 619 15.46 1.17 -2.58
N VAL A 620 16.22 1.62 -3.60
CA VAL A 620 15.86 2.81 -4.39
C VAL A 620 14.55 2.57 -5.15
N THR A 621 14.40 1.41 -5.83
CA THR A 621 13.17 1.09 -6.59
C THR A 621 11.93 1.03 -5.69
N GLY A 622 12.02 0.40 -4.52
CA GLY A 622 10.92 0.39 -3.54
C GLY A 622 10.64 1.79 -2.99
N ALA A 623 11.68 2.57 -2.66
CA ALA A 623 11.53 3.92 -2.14
C ALA A 623 10.91 4.89 -3.18
N THR A 624 11.28 4.79 -4.45
CA THR A 624 10.68 5.61 -5.51
C THR A 624 9.19 5.29 -5.67
N GLY A 625 8.79 4.02 -5.67
CA GLY A 625 7.38 3.65 -5.73
C GLY A 625 6.57 4.21 -4.56
N ILE A 626 7.16 4.20 -3.35
CA ILE A 626 6.51 4.77 -2.16
C ILE A 626 6.41 6.30 -2.22
N LEU A 627 7.41 7.01 -2.77
CA LEU A 627 7.45 8.47 -2.77
C LEU A 627 6.69 9.10 -3.96
N ASP A 628 6.52 8.37 -5.05
CA ASP A 628 5.87 8.82 -6.29
C ASP A 628 4.33 8.70 -6.27
N PHE A 629 3.74 8.27 -5.14
CA PHE A 629 2.30 8.00 -4.97
C PHE A 629 1.32 9.12 -5.31
#